data_AF-A0A960VN77-F1
#
_entry.id   AF-A0A960VN77-F1
#
_cell.length_a   1.000
_cell.length_b   1.000
_cell.length_c   1.000
_cell.angle_alpha   90.00
_cell.angle_beta   90.00
_cell.angle_gamma   90.00
#
_symmetry.space_group_name_H-M   'P 1'
#
loop_
_entity.id
_entity.type
_entity.pdbx_description
1 polymer ?
#
loop_
_entity_poly.entity_id
_entity_poly.type
_entity_poly.pdbx_seq_one_letter_code
_entity_poly.pdbx_strand_id
1 'polypeptide(L)'
;KGTDFFYYFTDSPLRRKGRMTAQQKRRRRELELLHGRPDPKAIEKDMFELLEVTLGNRASATVFSDDHPAYKRSIRRLPARIVHRITPGSDHRDKNNALWEINLLDLLIRHSSANHKRETIAWSKRRQASAERLAILLVWRNYMKGRREKARGSPTPAMELGMMTEPLTIGGLLGRRCFRNRVDVPPRWTEYYERRVRTVVVDRERRHELGYAF
;
A
#
# COMPACT_ATOMS: atom_id res chain seq x y z
N LYS A 1 -5.73 -11.43 -10.06
CA LYS A 1 -4.43 -12.02 -10.46
C LYS A 1 -4.36 -12.02 -11.98
N GLY A 2 -3.18 -11.82 -12.55
CA GLY A 2 -2.93 -11.88 -13.99
C GLY A 2 -2.88 -10.53 -14.69
N THR A 3 -3.15 -9.42 -13.99
CA THR A 3 -3.21 -8.07 -14.56
C THR A 3 -2.12 -7.15 -14.00
N ASP A 4 -1.42 -7.55 -12.95
CA ASP A 4 -0.47 -6.73 -12.18
C ASP A 4 -1.08 -5.43 -11.60
N PHE A 5 -2.40 -5.30 -11.56
CA PHE A 5 -3.07 -4.07 -11.13
C PHE A 5 -3.01 -3.90 -9.61
N PHE A 6 -2.55 -2.73 -9.18
CA PHE A 6 -2.45 -2.36 -7.78
C PHE A 6 -3.73 -1.66 -7.33
N TYR A 7 -4.67 -2.41 -6.76
CA TYR A 7 -6.01 -1.90 -6.43
C TYR A 7 -6.02 -0.91 -5.27
N TYR A 8 -5.37 -1.26 -4.16
CA TYR A 8 -5.51 -0.54 -2.91
C TYR A 8 -4.31 -0.75 -1.99
N PHE A 9 -4.05 0.20 -1.09
CA PHE A 9 -3.03 0.06 -0.07
C PHE A 9 -3.42 0.73 1.25
N THR A 10 -2.92 0.14 2.32
CA THR A 10 -3.02 0.64 3.69
C THR A 10 -1.61 0.82 4.26
N ASP A 11 -1.51 1.56 5.36
CA ASP A 11 -0.25 1.83 6.05
C ASP A 11 -0.44 1.52 7.53
N SER A 12 0.36 0.57 8.04
CA SER A 12 0.25 0.05 9.41
C SER A 12 1.43 0.50 10.26
N PRO A 13 1.22 1.11 11.44
CA PRO A 13 2.32 1.40 12.34
C PRO A 13 2.86 0.09 12.93
N LEU A 14 4.18 -0.11 12.83
CA LEU A 14 4.83 -1.31 13.35
C LEU A 14 5.70 -1.01 14.55
N ARG A 15 5.60 -1.90 15.54
CA ARG A 15 6.53 -1.95 16.66
C ARG A 15 7.83 -2.62 16.22
N ARG A 16 8.97 -1.99 16.49
CA ARG A 16 10.30 -2.58 16.22
C ARG A 16 10.44 -3.93 16.93
N LYS A 17 10.75 -4.96 16.14
CA LYS A 17 10.92 -6.37 16.53
C LYS A 17 12.23 -6.95 15.98
N GLY A 18 12.56 -8.18 16.37
CA GLY A 18 13.79 -8.87 15.96
C GLY A 18 15.02 -8.51 16.79
N ARG A 19 16.21 -8.81 16.26
CA ARG A 19 17.50 -8.52 16.91
C ARG A 19 17.66 -7.00 17.05
N MET A 20 17.97 -6.56 18.26
CA MET A 20 18.16 -5.14 18.58
C MET A 20 19.38 -4.95 19.48
N THR A 21 20.10 -3.86 19.25
CA THR A 21 21.17 -3.40 20.15
C THR A 21 20.59 -2.88 21.47
N ALA A 22 21.42 -2.77 22.51
CA ALA A 22 21.00 -2.20 23.79
C ALA A 22 20.44 -0.78 23.63
N GLN A 23 21.08 0.05 22.81
CA GLN A 23 20.61 1.40 22.50
C GLN A 23 19.22 1.39 21.84
N GLN A 24 18.99 0.51 20.85
CA GLN A 24 17.69 0.40 20.19
C GLN A 24 16.59 -0.06 21.15
N LYS A 25 16.91 -0.96 22.09
CA LYS A 25 15.97 -1.39 23.15
C LYS A 25 15.59 -0.22 24.07
N ARG A 26 16.58 0.58 24.51
CA ARG A 26 16.33 1.80 25.31
C ARG A 26 15.47 2.80 24.56
N ARG A 27 15.84 3.15 23.33
CA ARG A 27 15.09 4.10 22.50
C ARG A 27 13.66 3.65 22.26
N ARG A 28 13.43 2.36 21.99
CA ARG A 28 12.08 1.80 21.87
C ARG A 28 11.28 1.97 23.16
N ARG A 29 11.88 1.67 24.33
CA ARG A 29 11.21 1.82 25.62
C ARG A 29 10.84 3.27 25.91
N GLU A 30 11.73 4.22 25.63
CA GLU A 30 11.46 5.67 25.76
C GLU A 30 10.27 6.09 24.90
N LEU A 31 10.24 5.69 23.62
CA LEU A 31 9.14 6.00 22.71
C LEU A 31 7.82 5.37 23.17
N GLU A 32 7.85 4.13 23.66
CA GLU A 32 6.66 3.46 24.20
C GLU A 32 6.15 4.11 25.49
N LEU A 33 7.03 4.64 26.34
CA LEU A 33 6.66 5.37 27.54
C LEU A 33 6.04 6.74 27.21
N LEU A 34 6.61 7.45 26.24
CA LEU A 34 6.16 8.79 25.88
C LEU A 34 4.88 8.78 25.04
N HIS A 35 4.72 7.80 24.15
CA HIS A 35 3.66 7.82 23.15
C HIS A 35 2.77 6.57 23.12
N GLY A 36 3.02 5.60 24.00
CA GLY A 36 2.34 4.31 23.98
C GLY A 36 2.87 3.36 22.91
N ARG A 37 2.29 2.16 22.89
CA ARG A 37 2.66 1.11 21.92
C ARG A 37 1.82 1.23 20.65
N PRO A 38 2.42 1.00 19.46
CA PRO A 38 1.63 0.75 18.26
C PRO A 38 0.65 -0.41 18.51
N ASP A 39 -0.54 -0.30 17.92
CA ASP A 39 -1.56 -1.34 18.04
C ASP A 39 -0.99 -2.69 17.54
N PRO A 40 -0.91 -3.73 18.39
CA PRO A 40 -0.38 -5.03 17.99
C PRO A 40 -1.23 -5.71 16.89
N LYS A 41 -2.47 -5.26 16.68
CA LYS A 41 -3.38 -5.75 15.64
C LYS A 41 -3.44 -4.84 14.41
N ALA A 42 -2.56 -3.83 14.28
CA ALA A 42 -2.57 -2.90 13.15
C ALA A 42 -2.59 -3.60 11.78
N ILE A 43 -1.66 -4.54 11.55
CA ILE A 43 -1.61 -5.32 10.29
C ILE A 43 -2.92 -6.09 10.05
N GLU A 44 -3.50 -6.68 11.09
CA GLU A 44 -4.75 -7.44 10.97
C GLU A 44 -5.91 -6.53 10.56
N LYS A 45 -6.03 -5.35 11.18
CA LYS A 45 -7.06 -4.35 10.88
C LYS A 45 -6.89 -3.78 9.47
N ASP A 46 -5.68 -3.41 9.11
CA ASP A 46 -5.38 -2.78 7.82
C ASP A 46 -5.44 -3.77 6.66
N MET A 47 -5.16 -5.07 6.90
CA MET A 47 -5.39 -6.13 5.93
C MET A 47 -6.89 -6.42 5.77
N PHE A 48 -7.66 -6.41 6.86
CA PHE A 48 -9.12 -6.54 6.77
C PHE A 48 -9.69 -5.43 5.89
N GLU A 49 -9.34 -4.18 6.16
CA GLU A 49 -9.76 -3.02 5.36
C GLU A 49 -9.34 -3.13 3.89
N LEU A 50 -8.08 -3.51 3.62
CA LEU A 50 -7.61 -3.67 2.24
C LEU A 50 -8.44 -4.70 1.47
N LEU A 51 -8.75 -5.84 2.11
CA LEU A 51 -9.54 -6.88 1.47
C LEU A 51 -11.01 -6.46 1.33
N GLU A 52 -11.58 -5.81 2.33
CA GLU A 52 -12.96 -5.30 2.30
C GLU A 52 -13.15 -4.32 1.13
N VAL A 53 -12.26 -3.33 0.99
CA VAL A 53 -12.31 -2.36 -0.12
C VAL A 53 -12.08 -3.03 -1.46
N THR A 54 -11.08 -3.93 -1.56
CA THR A 54 -10.72 -4.55 -2.86
C THR A 54 -11.78 -5.55 -3.32
N LEU A 55 -12.38 -6.31 -2.41
CA LEU A 55 -13.41 -7.29 -2.74
C LEU A 55 -14.76 -6.62 -2.99
N GLY A 56 -15.06 -5.51 -2.29
CA GLY A 56 -16.38 -4.89 -2.31
C GLY A 56 -17.46 -5.91 -1.94
N ASN A 57 -18.57 -5.91 -2.68
CA ASN A 57 -19.71 -6.79 -2.43
C ASN A 57 -19.60 -8.20 -3.04
N ARG A 58 -18.40 -8.65 -3.39
CA ARG A 58 -18.21 -9.99 -3.98
C ARG A 58 -18.54 -11.08 -2.96
N ALA A 59 -19.39 -12.02 -3.36
CA ALA A 59 -19.77 -13.16 -2.51
C ALA A 59 -18.62 -14.15 -2.27
N SER A 60 -17.64 -14.23 -3.17
CA SER A 60 -16.51 -15.14 -3.05
C SER A 60 -15.26 -14.63 -3.75
N ALA A 61 -14.08 -15.01 -3.26
CA ALA A 61 -12.81 -14.73 -3.91
C ALA A 61 -11.73 -15.74 -3.55
N THR A 62 -10.69 -15.82 -4.39
CA THR A 62 -9.44 -16.52 -4.05
C THR A 62 -8.38 -15.49 -3.68
N VAL A 63 -7.81 -15.62 -2.48
CA VAL A 63 -6.75 -14.74 -1.98
C VAL A 63 -5.45 -15.52 -1.94
N PHE A 64 -4.42 -14.99 -2.59
CA PHE A 64 -3.06 -15.52 -2.52
C PHE A 64 -2.24 -14.65 -1.57
N SER A 65 -1.58 -15.24 -0.58
CA SER A 65 -0.68 -14.50 0.32
C SER A 65 0.47 -15.36 0.81
N ASP A 66 1.39 -14.76 1.56
CA ASP A 66 2.33 -15.51 2.38
C ASP A 66 1.65 -16.09 3.64
N ASP A 67 2.42 -16.77 4.49
CA ASP A 67 1.93 -17.36 5.75
C ASP A 67 1.94 -16.39 6.94
N HIS A 68 1.73 -15.08 6.71
CA HIS A 68 1.68 -14.13 7.82
C HIS A 68 0.44 -14.37 8.71
N PRO A 69 0.58 -14.59 10.04
CA PRO A 69 -0.54 -14.98 10.91
C PRO A 69 -1.72 -14.00 10.94
N ALA A 70 -1.46 -12.71 10.74
CA ALA A 70 -2.50 -11.68 10.72
C ALA A 70 -3.47 -11.85 9.53
N TYR A 71 -3.01 -12.39 8.39
CA TYR A 71 -3.81 -12.51 7.18
C TYR A 71 -4.92 -13.56 7.33
N LYS A 72 -4.61 -14.68 7.98
CA LYS A 72 -5.63 -15.69 8.31
C LYS A 72 -6.75 -15.10 9.19
N ARG A 73 -6.38 -14.24 10.15
CA ARG A 73 -7.34 -13.60 11.07
C ARG A 73 -8.17 -12.54 10.38
N SER A 74 -7.58 -11.70 9.53
CA SER A 74 -8.31 -10.71 8.75
C SER A 74 -9.27 -11.35 7.76
N ILE A 75 -8.84 -12.41 7.05
CA ILE A 75 -9.67 -13.14 6.08
C ILE A 75 -10.91 -13.75 6.74
N ARG A 76 -10.78 -14.35 7.94
CA ARG A 76 -11.90 -14.95 8.67
C ARG A 76 -13.01 -13.98 9.05
N ARG A 77 -12.71 -12.69 9.11
CA ARG A 77 -13.67 -11.64 9.47
C ARG A 77 -14.46 -11.13 8.27
N LEU A 78 -14.04 -11.45 7.04
CA LEU A 78 -14.72 -11.00 5.84
C LEU A 78 -16.03 -11.77 5.64
N PRO A 79 -17.10 -11.11 5.18
CA PRO A 79 -18.37 -11.77 4.88
C PRO A 79 -18.28 -12.68 3.62
N ALA A 80 -17.33 -12.40 2.73
CA ALA A 80 -17.13 -13.16 1.50
C ALA A 80 -16.56 -14.56 1.77
N ARG A 81 -16.96 -15.55 0.97
CA ARG A 81 -16.36 -16.89 0.97
C ARG A 81 -14.96 -16.84 0.35
N ILE A 82 -13.92 -16.93 1.19
CA ILE A 82 -12.53 -16.85 0.73
C ILE A 82 -11.87 -18.22 0.63
N VAL A 83 -11.34 -18.52 -0.56
CA VAL A 83 -10.35 -19.58 -0.76
C VAL A 83 -8.97 -18.99 -0.55
N HIS A 84 -8.35 -19.26 0.60
CA HIS A 84 -7.02 -18.74 0.93
C HIS A 84 -5.92 -19.69 0.47
N ARG A 85 -5.10 -19.26 -0.49
CA ARG A 85 -3.94 -19.99 -1.02
C ARG A 85 -2.67 -19.37 -0.45
N ILE A 86 -1.93 -20.15 0.33
CA ILE A 86 -0.72 -19.68 1.02
C ILE A 86 0.51 -20.16 0.25
N THR A 87 1.43 -19.23 -0.01
CA THR A 87 2.76 -19.52 -0.55
C THR A 87 3.79 -19.36 0.55
N PRO A 88 4.62 -20.38 0.85
CA PRO A 88 5.67 -20.27 1.86
C PRO A 88 6.63 -19.13 1.56
N GLY A 89 7.08 -18.42 2.59
CA GLY A 89 8.04 -17.31 2.43
C GLY A 89 9.42 -17.76 1.93
N SER A 90 9.75 -19.05 2.09
CA SER A 90 10.96 -19.70 1.59
C SER A 90 10.86 -20.13 0.12
N ASP A 91 9.67 -20.06 -0.46
CA ASP A 91 9.46 -20.46 -1.85
C ASP A 91 10.25 -19.54 -2.81
N HIS A 92 10.75 -20.14 -3.90
CA HIS A 92 11.61 -19.41 -4.82
C HIS A 92 10.82 -18.30 -5.53
N ARG A 93 11.35 -17.07 -5.49
CA ARG A 93 10.68 -15.89 -6.06
C ARG A 93 11.03 -15.74 -7.53
N ASP A 94 10.40 -16.56 -8.37
CA ASP A 94 10.46 -16.46 -9.82
C ASP A 94 9.09 -16.13 -10.43
N LYS A 95 9.01 -16.17 -11.76
CA LYS A 95 7.77 -15.94 -12.53
C LYS A 95 6.69 -17.01 -12.31
N ASN A 96 7.06 -18.19 -11.81
CA ASN A 96 6.14 -19.30 -11.54
C ASN A 96 5.57 -19.23 -10.12
N ASN A 97 6.20 -18.44 -9.24
CA ASN A 97 5.71 -18.18 -7.90
C ASN A 97 4.28 -17.63 -7.92
N ALA A 98 3.40 -18.18 -7.08
CA ALA A 98 2.00 -17.76 -7.05
C ALA A 98 1.81 -16.29 -6.63
N LEU A 99 2.80 -15.70 -5.95
CA LEU A 99 2.90 -14.31 -5.52
C LEU A 99 3.78 -13.44 -6.44
N TRP A 100 4.10 -13.89 -7.66
CA TRP A 100 4.93 -13.14 -8.62
C TRP A 100 4.52 -11.66 -8.75
N GLU A 101 3.23 -11.36 -8.93
CA GLU A 101 2.76 -9.99 -9.19
C GLU A 101 3.02 -9.06 -7.99
N ILE A 102 2.77 -9.55 -6.77
CA ILE A 102 3.01 -8.76 -5.55
C ILE A 102 4.51 -8.65 -5.24
N ASN A 103 5.29 -9.69 -5.53
CA ASN A 103 6.75 -9.65 -5.43
C ASN A 103 7.36 -8.63 -6.41
N LEU A 104 6.83 -8.57 -7.65
CA LEU A 104 7.21 -7.57 -8.64
C LEU A 104 6.80 -6.16 -8.19
N LEU A 105 5.60 -5.99 -7.64
CA LEU A 105 5.16 -4.71 -7.09
C LEU A 105 6.08 -4.24 -5.95
N ASP A 106 6.41 -5.12 -5.01
CA ASP A 106 7.33 -4.85 -3.89
C ASP A 106 8.75 -4.48 -4.40
N LEU A 107 9.24 -5.16 -5.44
CA LEU A 107 10.47 -4.77 -6.14
C LEU A 107 10.38 -3.35 -6.73
N LEU A 108 9.30 -3.04 -7.43
CA LEU A 108 9.08 -1.73 -8.05
C LEU A 108 8.94 -0.61 -7.00
N ILE A 109 8.26 -0.87 -5.88
CA ILE A 109 8.16 0.07 -4.76
C ILE A 109 9.56 0.43 -4.26
N ARG A 110 10.42 -0.57 -4.02
CA ARG A 110 11.78 -0.32 -3.52
C ARG A 110 12.73 0.27 -4.55
N HIS A 111 12.50 0.02 -5.84
CA HIS A 111 13.34 0.52 -6.92
C HIS A 111 12.99 1.95 -7.29
N SER A 112 11.70 2.26 -7.45
CA SER A 112 11.21 3.56 -7.91
C SER A 112 10.95 4.55 -6.77
N SER A 113 11.01 4.10 -5.50
CA SER A 113 10.71 4.93 -4.34
C SER A 113 11.79 4.77 -3.26
N ALA A 114 12.78 5.67 -3.26
CA ALA A 114 13.94 5.60 -2.37
C ALA A 114 13.56 5.57 -0.87
N ASN A 115 12.46 6.25 -0.51
CA ASN A 115 11.91 6.28 0.84
C ASN A 115 11.32 4.95 1.31
N HIS A 116 11.09 4.00 0.40
CA HIS A 116 10.64 2.64 0.73
C HIS A 116 11.79 1.61 0.70
N LYS A 117 13.03 2.01 0.38
CA LYS A 117 14.18 1.10 0.27
C LYS A 117 14.91 0.89 1.60
N ARG A 118 15.38 1.97 2.23
CA ARG A 118 16.15 1.93 3.49
C ARG A 118 15.81 3.12 4.37
N GLU A 119 15.55 2.82 5.64
CA GLU A 119 15.23 3.81 6.68
C GLU A 119 16.35 4.85 6.88
N THR A 120 17.61 4.51 6.60
CA THR A 120 18.77 5.36 6.93
C THR A 120 19.18 6.37 5.86
N ILE A 121 18.64 6.30 4.64
CA ILE A 121 19.11 7.13 3.52
C ILE A 121 18.08 8.18 3.13
N ALA A 122 16.90 7.74 2.70
CA ALA A 122 15.90 8.61 2.08
C ALA A 122 14.50 8.43 2.69
N TRP A 123 14.44 8.03 3.95
CA TRP A 123 13.17 7.74 4.62
C TRP A 123 12.26 8.96 4.72
N SER A 124 10.96 8.73 4.61
CA SER A 124 9.96 9.76 4.79
C SER A 124 10.01 10.30 6.23
N LYS A 125 10.22 11.61 6.38
CA LYS A 125 10.17 12.26 7.72
C LYS A 125 8.79 12.14 8.37
N ARG A 126 7.74 11.94 7.57
CA ARG A 126 6.36 11.73 8.03
C ARG A 126 5.81 10.45 7.44
N ARG A 127 5.09 9.68 8.26
CA ARG A 127 4.37 8.47 7.86
C ARG A 127 3.38 8.77 6.73
N GLN A 128 2.65 9.88 6.85
CA GLN A 128 1.79 10.44 5.81
C GLN A 128 2.46 10.54 4.43
N ALA A 129 3.71 11.02 4.36
CA ALA A 129 4.41 11.21 3.09
C ALA A 129 4.76 9.87 2.42
N SER A 130 4.93 8.79 3.18
CA SER A 130 5.11 7.45 2.62
C SER A 130 3.85 6.97 1.89
N ALA A 131 2.66 7.25 2.44
CA ALA A 131 1.38 6.93 1.80
C ALA A 131 1.17 7.74 0.51
N GLU A 132 1.47 9.04 0.53
CA GLU A 132 1.41 9.90 -0.67
C GLU A 132 2.34 9.40 -1.78
N ARG A 133 3.55 8.93 -1.43
CA ARG A 133 4.49 8.32 -2.38
C ARG A 133 3.96 7.04 -3.00
N LEU A 134 3.26 6.20 -2.23
CA LEU A 134 2.60 5.01 -2.77
C LEU A 134 1.43 5.36 -3.70
N ALA A 135 0.66 6.40 -3.42
CA ALA A 135 -0.40 6.86 -4.31
C ALA A 135 0.15 7.27 -5.70
N ILE A 136 1.26 8.02 -5.72
CA ILE A 136 1.94 8.38 -6.98
C ILE A 136 2.41 7.12 -7.72
N LEU A 137 3.03 6.18 -7.00
CA LEU A 137 3.49 4.92 -7.58
C LEU A 137 2.34 4.08 -8.13
N LEU A 138 1.20 4.05 -7.44
CA LEU A 138 0.00 3.34 -7.90
C LEU A 138 -0.48 3.90 -9.23
N VAL A 139 -0.58 5.24 -9.35
CA VAL A 139 -0.99 5.87 -10.61
C VAL A 139 -0.01 5.54 -11.73
N TRP A 140 1.28 5.70 -11.48
CA TRP A 140 2.33 5.38 -12.45
C TRP A 140 2.30 3.90 -12.86
N ARG A 141 2.26 2.98 -11.88
CA ARG A 141 2.27 1.54 -12.12
C ARG A 141 1.05 1.09 -12.91
N ASN A 142 -0.13 1.55 -12.53
CA ASN A 142 -1.37 1.05 -13.11
C ASN A 142 -1.68 1.66 -14.48
N TYR A 143 -1.43 2.96 -14.64
CA TYR A 143 -1.97 3.69 -15.79
C TYR A 143 -0.91 4.15 -16.79
N MET A 144 0.37 4.25 -16.40
CA MET A 144 1.42 4.81 -17.26
C MET A 144 2.46 3.76 -17.69
N LYS A 145 2.80 2.86 -16.77
CA LYS A 145 3.86 1.87 -16.97
C LYS A 145 3.33 0.59 -17.60
N GLY A 146 3.97 0.17 -18.70
CA GLY A 146 3.77 -1.15 -19.27
C GLY A 146 4.11 -2.27 -18.27
N ARG A 147 3.31 -3.35 -18.28
CA ARG A 147 3.44 -4.49 -17.38
C ARG A 147 4.80 -5.21 -17.48
N ARG A 148 5.45 -5.17 -18.64
CA ARG A 148 6.71 -5.89 -18.94
C ARG A 148 7.73 -4.95 -19.56
N GLU A 149 8.93 -4.85 -18.98
CA GLU A 149 10.00 -3.97 -19.49
C GLU A 149 10.55 -4.41 -20.85
N LYS A 150 10.62 -5.72 -21.08
CA LYS A 150 11.25 -6.30 -22.28
C LYS A 150 10.27 -6.44 -23.46
N ALA A 151 9.01 -6.07 -23.30
CA ALA A 151 8.01 -6.13 -24.36
C ALA A 151 7.66 -4.72 -24.82
N ARG A 152 8.06 -4.38 -26.05
CA ARG A 152 7.70 -3.09 -26.67
C ARG A 152 6.18 -2.98 -26.77
N GLY A 153 5.62 -1.87 -26.32
CA GLY A 153 4.17 -1.65 -26.31
C GLY A 153 3.42 -2.54 -25.31
N SER A 154 4.09 -3.07 -24.27
CA SER A 154 3.40 -3.80 -23.20
C SER A 154 2.23 -2.97 -22.67
N PRO A 155 1.00 -3.53 -22.59
CA PRO A 155 -0.13 -2.82 -22.02
C PRO A 155 0.16 -2.45 -20.57
N THR A 156 -0.46 -1.37 -20.10
CA THR A 156 -0.47 -1.05 -18.66
C THR A 156 -1.43 -1.97 -17.93
N PRO A 157 -1.30 -2.15 -16.60
CA PRO A 157 -2.29 -2.90 -15.82
C PRO A 157 -3.74 -2.44 -16.03
N ALA A 158 -3.96 -1.13 -16.18
CA ALA A 158 -5.28 -0.57 -16.45
C ALA A 158 -5.81 -0.95 -17.84
N MET A 159 -4.93 -0.97 -18.84
CA MET A 159 -5.30 -1.45 -20.19
C MET A 159 -5.63 -2.93 -20.19
N GLU A 160 -4.87 -3.76 -19.45
CA GLU A 160 -5.16 -5.19 -19.31
C GLU A 160 -6.55 -5.44 -18.69
N LEU A 161 -6.98 -4.57 -17.78
CA LEU A 161 -8.32 -4.60 -17.19
C LEU A 161 -9.41 -3.99 -18.08
N GLY A 162 -9.06 -3.46 -19.25
CA GLY A 162 -10.00 -2.76 -20.14
C GLY A 162 -10.47 -1.40 -19.62
N MET A 163 -9.79 -0.82 -18.63
CA MET A 163 -10.15 0.49 -18.05
C MET A 163 -9.69 1.66 -18.93
N MET A 164 -8.68 1.44 -19.77
CA MET A 164 -8.13 2.43 -20.70
C MET A 164 -7.71 1.73 -21.99
N THR A 165 -7.73 2.47 -23.10
CA THR A 165 -7.26 1.99 -24.41
C THR A 165 -5.80 2.35 -24.68
N GLU A 166 -5.24 3.31 -23.94
CA GLU A 166 -3.87 3.80 -24.09
C GLU A 166 -3.26 4.17 -22.73
N PRO A 167 -1.92 4.23 -22.61
CA PRO A 167 -1.26 4.68 -21.39
C PRO A 167 -1.63 6.14 -21.04
N LEU A 168 -1.92 6.38 -19.76
CA LEU A 168 -2.18 7.72 -19.25
C LEU A 168 -0.92 8.59 -19.37
N THR A 169 -1.05 9.76 -19.98
CA THR A 169 0.02 10.75 -20.04
C THR A 169 -0.02 11.69 -18.82
N ILE A 170 1.10 12.36 -18.52
CA ILE A 170 1.12 13.38 -17.46
C ILE A 170 0.15 14.53 -17.78
N GLY A 171 0.09 14.95 -19.06
CA GLY A 171 -0.86 15.94 -19.53
C GLY A 171 -2.31 15.50 -19.34
N GLY A 172 -2.62 14.23 -19.61
CA GLY A 172 -3.95 13.66 -19.34
C GLY A 172 -4.29 13.60 -17.84
N LEU A 173 -3.33 13.21 -17.00
CA LEU A 173 -3.51 13.15 -15.55
C LEU A 173 -3.75 14.55 -14.94
N LEU A 174 -2.97 15.55 -15.37
CA LEU A 174 -3.03 16.91 -14.82
C LEU A 174 -4.00 17.83 -15.58
N GLY A 175 -4.52 17.40 -16.72
CA GLY A 175 -5.39 18.19 -17.58
C GLY A 175 -6.81 18.38 -17.03
N ARG A 176 -7.19 17.61 -16.00
CA ARG A 176 -8.46 17.77 -15.30
C ARG A 176 -8.22 17.89 -13.81
N ARG A 177 -8.86 18.87 -13.19
CA ARG A 177 -8.86 19.04 -11.74
C ARG A 177 -9.96 18.19 -11.13
N CYS A 178 -9.57 17.19 -10.33
CA CYS A 178 -10.49 16.45 -9.48
C CYS A 178 -10.56 17.11 -8.09
N PHE A 179 -11.78 17.26 -7.58
CA PHE A 179 -12.05 17.85 -6.27
C PHE A 179 -12.44 16.75 -5.30
N ARG A 180 -11.88 16.78 -4.08
CA ARG A 180 -12.11 15.71 -3.11
C ARG A 180 -13.60 15.52 -2.81
N ASN A 181 -14.39 16.58 -2.68
CA ASN A 181 -15.83 16.48 -2.34
C ASN A 181 -16.70 15.97 -3.49
N ARG A 182 -16.14 15.86 -4.70
CA ARG A 182 -16.87 15.40 -5.91
C ARG A 182 -16.51 13.99 -6.33
N VAL A 183 -15.53 13.37 -5.68
CA VAL A 183 -15.07 12.02 -6.00
C VAL A 183 -15.11 11.20 -4.72
N ASP A 184 -15.88 10.12 -4.75
CA ASP A 184 -15.87 9.17 -3.65
C ASP A 184 -14.55 8.43 -3.61
N VAL A 185 -13.97 8.33 -2.42
CA VAL A 185 -12.73 7.59 -2.17
C VAL A 185 -12.86 6.84 -0.85
N PRO A 186 -12.27 5.64 -0.73
CA PRO A 186 -12.35 4.87 0.49
C PRO A 186 -11.92 5.67 1.73
N PRO A 187 -12.54 5.43 2.91
CA PRO A 187 -12.30 6.22 4.12
C PRO A 187 -10.83 6.43 4.45
N ARG A 188 -10.00 5.37 4.36
CA ARG A 188 -8.56 5.49 4.61
C ARG A 188 -7.81 6.34 3.59
N TRP A 189 -8.21 6.33 2.32
CA TRP A 189 -7.61 7.26 1.35
C TRP A 189 -8.07 8.69 1.56
N THR A 190 -9.24 8.90 2.17
CA THR A 190 -9.65 10.22 2.68
C THR A 190 -8.72 10.69 3.78
N GLU A 191 -8.36 9.82 4.74
CA GLU A 191 -7.38 10.15 5.77
C GLU A 191 -6.03 10.53 5.17
N TYR A 192 -5.60 9.84 4.10
CA TYR A 192 -4.37 10.17 3.40
C TYR A 192 -4.48 11.50 2.66
N TYR A 193 -5.56 11.75 1.93
CA TYR A 193 -5.75 13.01 1.21
C TYR A 193 -5.73 14.21 2.17
N GLU A 194 -6.45 14.09 3.29
CA GLU A 194 -6.56 15.13 4.32
C GLU A 194 -5.33 15.24 5.23
N ARG A 195 -4.37 14.34 5.03
CA ARG A 195 -3.12 14.24 5.81
C ARG A 195 -3.36 14.03 7.31
N ARG A 196 -4.31 13.15 7.65
CA ARG A 196 -4.67 12.80 9.02
C ARG A 196 -3.75 11.73 9.64
N VAL A 197 -2.92 11.06 8.84
CA VAL A 197 -1.97 10.05 9.37
C VAL A 197 -0.86 10.72 10.16
N ARG A 198 -0.88 10.53 11.47
CA ARG A 198 0.12 11.12 12.35
C ARG A 198 1.42 10.33 12.41
N THR A 199 2.52 11.05 12.46
CA THR A 199 3.83 10.53 12.84
C THR A 199 4.02 10.84 14.32
N VAL A 200 3.97 9.80 15.15
CA VAL A 200 3.85 9.91 16.62
C VAL A 200 4.93 10.79 17.26
N VAL A 201 6.14 10.81 16.71
CA VAL A 201 7.30 11.56 17.23
C VAL A 201 7.41 12.99 16.68
N VAL A 202 6.49 13.43 15.82
CA VAL A 202 6.50 14.75 15.18
C VAL A 202 5.41 15.61 15.82
N ASP A 203 5.81 16.68 16.50
CA ASP A 203 4.88 17.50 17.28
C ASP A 203 3.88 18.26 16.42
N ARG A 204 4.35 18.81 15.28
CA ARG A 204 3.55 19.66 14.39
C ARG A 204 3.53 19.10 12.97
N GLU A 205 2.37 18.60 12.55
CA GLU A 205 2.11 18.10 11.21
C GLU A 205 0.99 18.94 10.57
N ARG A 206 1.22 19.41 9.34
CA ARG A 206 0.22 20.17 8.58
C ARG A 206 -0.78 19.21 7.95
N ARG A 207 -2.07 19.48 8.15
CA ARG A 207 -3.18 18.82 7.47
C ARG A 207 -3.44 19.46 6.10
N HIS A 208 -4.23 18.78 5.27
CA HIS A 208 -4.73 19.39 4.04
C HIS A 208 -5.98 20.21 4.37
N GLU A 209 -5.86 21.53 4.35
CA GLU A 209 -6.93 22.47 4.73
C GLU A 209 -7.26 23.46 3.60
N LEU A 210 -6.70 23.25 2.40
CA LEU A 210 -6.88 24.15 1.26
C LEU A 210 -8.30 24.04 0.70
N GLY A 211 -9.18 25.01 0.99
CA GLY A 211 -10.57 24.99 0.53
C GLY A 211 -10.74 24.80 -0.98
N TYR A 212 -9.85 25.37 -1.79
CA TYR A 212 -9.89 25.21 -3.25
C TYR A 212 -9.53 23.78 -3.73
N ALA A 213 -8.98 22.92 -2.87
CA ALA A 213 -8.64 21.54 -3.24
C ALA A 213 -9.82 20.57 -3.00
N PHE A 214 -10.84 20.98 -2.25
CA PHE A 214 -12.00 20.19 -1.89
C PHE A 214 -13.16 20.31 -2.87
#